data_AF-A0A9D7DXH1-F1
#
_entry.id   AF-A0A9D7DXH1-F1
#
_cell.length_a   1.000
_cell.length_b   1.000
_cell.length_c   1.000
_cell.angle_alpha   90.00
_cell.angle_beta   90.00
_cell.angle_gamma   90.00
#
_symmetry.space_group_name_H-M   'P 1'
#
loop_
_entity.id
_entity.type
_entity.pdbx_description
1 polymer ?
#
loop_
_entity_poly.entity_id
_entity_poly.type
_entity_poly.pdbx_seq_one_letter_code
_entity_poly.pdbx_strand_id
1 'polypeptide(L)'
;MDKRAKPEKAQKKPPKVRARLVRDGFTMPETDFALIATLKSRALEARREAKKSELLRAGLRALAALDSKALVATLNKLEPVKIGRPKQGH
;
A
#
# COMPACT_ATOMS: atom_id res chain seq x y z
N MET A 1 -39.42 43.61 24.02
CA MET A 1 -39.82 42.25 23.60
C MET A 1 -39.68 42.22 22.08
N ASP A 2 -38.63 41.73 21.41
CA ASP A 2 -37.55 40.83 21.78
C ASP A 2 -36.39 40.99 20.79
N LYS A 3 -35.16 41.09 21.32
CA LYS A 3 -33.93 40.85 20.56
C LYS A 3 -33.88 39.37 20.19
N ARG A 4 -33.94 39.02 18.90
CA ARG A 4 -33.65 37.65 18.45
C ARG A 4 -32.22 37.55 17.94
N ALA A 5 -31.44 36.79 18.72
CA ALA A 5 -30.02 36.57 18.57
C ALA A 5 -29.67 35.86 17.25
N LYS A 6 -28.54 36.28 16.66
CA LYS A 6 -27.84 35.58 15.58
C LYS A 6 -27.38 34.20 16.09
N PRO A 7 -27.60 33.11 15.36
CA PRO A 7 -27.06 31.81 15.75
C PRO A 7 -25.53 31.84 15.65
N GLU A 8 -24.94 31.45 16.76
CA GLU A 8 -23.52 31.34 17.02
C GLU A 8 -22.83 30.40 16.02
N LYS A 9 -21.63 30.78 15.59
CA LYS A 9 -20.77 30.01 14.70
C LYS A 9 -20.55 28.61 15.27
N ALA A 10 -21.06 27.60 14.58
CA ALA A 10 -20.69 26.21 14.78
C ALA A 10 -19.15 26.08 14.74
N GLN A 11 -18.57 25.70 15.87
CA GLN A 11 -17.15 25.46 16.03
C GLN A 11 -16.71 24.37 15.05
N LYS A 12 -15.82 24.73 14.11
CA LYS A 12 -15.21 23.79 13.18
C LYS A 12 -14.33 22.83 13.98
N LYS A 13 -14.68 21.54 13.98
CA LYS A 13 -13.82 20.45 14.48
C LYS A 13 -12.43 20.56 13.83
N PRO A 14 -11.33 20.35 14.57
CA PRO A 14 -9.99 20.46 14.01
C PRO A 14 -9.82 19.48 12.85
N PRO A 15 -9.14 19.88 11.77
CA PRO A 15 -8.96 19.03 10.60
C PRO A 15 -8.18 17.79 11.01
N LYS A 16 -8.83 16.62 10.90
CA LYS A 16 -8.20 15.33 11.11
C LYS A 16 -7.04 15.22 10.11
N VAL A 17 -5.79 15.29 10.59
CA VAL A 17 -4.59 15.18 9.74
C VAL A 17 -4.62 13.80 9.09
N ARG A 18 -5.01 13.74 7.82
CA ARG A 18 -5.01 12.50 7.04
C ARG A 18 -3.57 12.22 6.63
N ALA A 19 -3.08 11.02 6.92
CA ALA A 19 -1.76 10.59 6.48
C ALA A 19 -1.65 10.70 4.95
N ARG A 20 -0.51 11.22 4.46
CA ARG A 20 -0.25 11.29 3.01
C ARG A 20 -0.25 9.88 2.44
N LEU A 21 -1.05 9.66 1.40
CA LEU A 21 -1.08 8.42 0.63
C LEU A 21 -0.26 8.63 -0.65
N VAL A 22 0.79 7.85 -0.83
CA VAL A 22 1.56 7.80 -2.08
C VAL A 22 1.00 6.67 -2.93
N ARG A 23 0.65 6.97 -4.18
CA ARG A 23 0.24 5.96 -5.17
C ARG A 23 1.40 5.77 -6.14
N ASP A 24 1.94 4.57 -6.17
CA ASP A 24 2.99 4.18 -7.11
C ASP A 24 2.51 2.99 -7.97
N GLY A 25 2.86 3.01 -9.24
CA GLY A 25 2.52 1.98 -10.22
C GLY A 25 3.74 1.09 -10.46
N PHE A 26 3.57 -0.23 -10.33
CA PHE A 26 4.70 -1.17 -10.44
C PHE A 26 4.53 -2.12 -11.63
N THR A 27 5.61 -2.32 -12.38
CA THR A 27 5.74 -3.34 -13.42
C THR A 27 6.49 -4.54 -12.85
N MET A 28 5.92 -5.73 -12.96
CA MET A 28 6.50 -6.99 -12.49
C MET A 28 6.30 -8.10 -13.52
N PRO A 29 7.09 -9.19 -13.49
CA PRO A 29 6.84 -10.37 -14.29
C PRO A 29 5.46 -10.96 -13.99
N GLU A 30 4.88 -11.64 -14.97
CA GLU A 30 3.56 -12.26 -14.83
C GLU A 30 3.53 -13.30 -13.70
N THR A 31 4.62 -14.06 -13.54
CA THR A 31 4.79 -15.05 -12.47
C THR A 31 4.66 -14.42 -11.09
N ASP A 32 5.26 -13.25 -10.87
CA ASP A 32 5.25 -12.55 -9.60
C ASP A 32 3.87 -11.91 -9.34
N PHE A 33 3.23 -11.41 -10.40
CA PHE A 33 1.87 -10.90 -10.30
C PHE A 33 0.88 -12.01 -9.91
N ALA A 34 1.04 -13.22 -10.45
CA ALA A 34 0.20 -14.37 -10.14
C ALA A 34 0.28 -14.76 -8.66
N LEU A 35 1.43 -14.57 -7.99
CA LEU A 35 1.58 -14.82 -6.55
C LEU A 35 0.60 -13.99 -5.71
N ILE A 36 0.21 -12.78 -6.16
CA ILE A 36 -0.78 -11.97 -5.44
C ILE A 36 -2.13 -12.70 -5.37
N ALA A 37 -2.55 -13.33 -6.47
CA ALA A 37 -3.79 -14.09 -6.49
C ALA A 37 -3.70 -15.32 -5.57
N THR A 38 -2.61 -16.07 -5.65
CA THR A 38 -2.35 -17.22 -4.77
C THR A 38 -2.40 -16.83 -3.29
N LEU A 39 -1.74 -15.73 -2.92
CA LEU A 39 -1.71 -15.25 -1.54
C LEU A 39 -3.09 -14.78 -1.06
N LYS A 40 -3.90 -14.18 -1.93
CA LYS A 40 -5.29 -13.84 -1.60
C LYS A 40 -6.13 -15.09 -1.33
N SER A 41 -6.03 -16.11 -2.18
CA SER A 41 -6.74 -17.37 -1.98
C SER A 41 -6.35 -18.04 -0.66
N ARG A 42 -5.04 -18.11 -0.36
CA ARG A 42 -4.56 -18.64 0.93
C ARG A 42 -5.08 -17.85 2.13
N ALA A 43 -5.13 -16.52 2.03
CA ALA A 43 -5.69 -15.70 3.10
C ALA A 43 -7.19 -15.96 3.27
N LEU A 44 -7.93 -16.12 2.16
CA LEU A 44 -9.36 -16.42 2.18
C LEU A 44 -9.66 -17.79 2.79
N GLU A 45 -8.85 -18.81 2.48
CA GLU A 45 -8.91 -20.13 3.12
C GLU A 45 -8.73 -20.01 4.65
N ALA A 46 -7.83 -19.12 5.09
CA ALA A 46 -7.65 -18.75 6.49
C ALA A 46 -8.72 -17.78 7.04
N ARG A 47 -9.87 -17.65 6.37
CA ARG A 47 -11.01 -16.78 6.75
C ARG A 47 -10.66 -15.28 6.81
N ARG A 48 -9.65 -14.83 6.07
CA ARG A 48 -9.22 -13.43 6.02
C ARG A 48 -9.09 -12.93 4.58
N GLU A 49 -9.98 -12.04 4.18
CA GLU A 49 -9.79 -11.31 2.92
C GLU A 49 -8.56 -10.39 2.97
N ALA A 50 -7.77 -10.39 1.89
CA ALA A 50 -6.58 -9.56 1.77
C ALA A 50 -6.63 -8.71 0.49
N LYS A 51 -6.38 -7.41 0.61
CA LYS A 51 -6.21 -6.53 -0.55
C LYS A 51 -4.80 -6.64 -1.12
N LYS A 52 -4.64 -6.34 -2.41
CA LYS A 52 -3.32 -6.28 -3.06
C LYS A 52 -2.37 -5.35 -2.31
N SER A 53 -2.84 -4.16 -1.91
CA SER A 53 -2.03 -3.19 -1.15
C SER A 53 -1.69 -3.66 0.27
N GLU A 54 -2.44 -4.58 0.87
CA GLU A 54 -2.10 -5.16 2.16
C GLU A 54 -1.00 -6.21 2.02
N LEU A 55 -1.12 -7.09 1.04
CA LEU A 55 -0.08 -8.10 0.75
C LEU A 55 1.26 -7.44 0.42
N LEU A 56 1.26 -6.40 -0.41
CA LEU A 56 2.49 -5.66 -0.73
C LEU A 56 3.12 -5.01 0.51
N ARG A 57 2.31 -4.35 1.34
CA ARG A 57 2.79 -3.75 2.60
C ARG A 57 3.28 -4.79 3.60
N ALA A 58 2.62 -5.96 3.67
CA ALA A 58 3.03 -7.07 4.52
C ALA A 58 4.36 -7.66 4.04
N GLY A 59 4.54 -7.85 2.72
CA GLY A 59 5.79 -8.30 2.12
C GLY A 59 6.94 -7.36 2.42
N LEU A 60 6.75 -6.05 2.29
CA LEU A 60 7.78 -5.05 2.66
C LEU A 60 8.17 -5.14 4.14
N ARG A 61 7.19 -5.31 5.03
CA ARG A 61 7.46 -5.48 6.48
C ARG A 61 8.20 -6.77 6.79
N ALA A 62 7.86 -7.87 6.11
CA ALA A 62 8.56 -9.14 6.25
C ALA A 62 10.01 -9.02 5.75
N LEU A 63 10.24 -8.36 4.61
CA LEU A 63 11.59 -8.10 4.09
C LEU A 63 12.40 -7.20 5.03
N ALA A 64 11.78 -6.19 5.65
CA ALA A 64 12.44 -5.30 6.59
C ALA A 64 12.83 -5.98 7.92
N ALA A 65 12.23 -7.13 8.24
CA ALA A 65 12.57 -7.91 9.43
C ALA A 65 13.76 -8.86 9.21
N LEU A 66 14.22 -9.03 7.97
CA LEU A 66 15.40 -9.84 7.65
C LEU A 66 16.70 -9.11 8.03
N ASP A 67 17.74 -9.87 8.36
CA ASP A 67 19.09 -9.30 8.41
C ASP A 67 19.61 -8.93 7.01
N SER A 68 20.66 -8.11 6.96
CA SER A 68 21.19 -7.59 5.71
C SER A 68 21.65 -8.67 4.73
N LYS A 69 22.20 -9.79 5.23
CA LYS A 69 22.69 -10.89 4.39
C LYS A 69 21.52 -11.63 3.76
N ALA A 70 20.49 -11.95 4.55
CA ALA A 70 19.28 -12.60 4.09
C ALA A 70 18.47 -11.73 3.12
N LEU A 71 18.41 -10.42 3.36
CA LEU A 71 17.78 -9.48 2.44
C LEU A 71 18.49 -9.48 1.08
N VAL A 72 19.82 -9.30 1.06
CA VAL A 72 20.61 -9.30 -0.19
C VAL A 72 20.48 -10.63 -0.92
N ALA A 73 20.57 -11.75 -0.21
CA ALA A 73 20.40 -13.07 -0.80
C ALA A 73 18.99 -13.27 -1.40
N THR A 74 17.96 -12.66 -0.81
CA THR A 74 16.60 -12.70 -1.35
C THR A 74 16.48 -11.87 -2.61
N LEU A 75 17.07 -10.67 -2.64
CA LEU A 75 17.06 -9.80 -3.82
C LEU A 75 17.82 -10.41 -5.00
N ASN A 76 18.95 -11.07 -4.75
CA ASN A 76 19.77 -11.69 -5.80
C ASN A 76 19.10 -12.88 -6.50
N LYS A 77 18.01 -13.42 -5.93
CA LYS A 77 17.22 -14.50 -6.56
C LYS A 77 16.13 -13.99 -7.51
N LEU A 78 15.90 -12.68 -7.54
CA LEU A 78 14.89 -12.10 -8.40
C LEU A 78 15.42 -11.97 -9.83
N GLU A 79 14.64 -12.44 -10.80
CA GLU A 79 14.94 -12.23 -12.20
C GLU A 79 14.81 -10.73 -12.54
N PRO A 80 15.79 -10.14 -13.26
CA PRO A 80 15.71 -8.75 -13.65
C PRO A 80 14.47 -8.46 -14.50
N VAL A 81 13.63 -7.54 -14.04
CA VAL A 81 12.51 -7.05 -14.84
C VAL A 81 13.07 -6.18 -15.96
N LYS A 82 12.91 -6.60 -17.22
CA LYS A 82 13.20 -5.75 -18.38
C LYS A 82 12.16 -4.64 -18.45
N ILE A 83 12.42 -3.55 -17.73
CA ILE A 83 11.60 -2.35 -17.80
C ILE A 83 12.01 -1.58 -19.05
N GLY A 84 11.18 -1.62 -20.10
CA GLY A 84 11.20 -0.54 -21.08
C GLY A 84 10.85 0.75 -20.34
N ARG A 85 11.77 1.73 -20.29
CA ARG A 85 11.54 3.00 -19.57
C ARG A 85 10.17 3.56 -19.94
N PRO A 86 9.22 3.77 -19.00
CA PRO A 86 8.11 4.65 -19.26
C PRO A 86 8.70 6.05 -19.51
N LYS A 87 8.47 6.59 -20.71
CA LYS A 87 8.73 8.00 -20.98
C LYS A 87 7.86 8.81 -20.00
N GLN A 88 8.48 9.82 -19.39
CA GLN A 88 7.92 10.73 -18.39
C GLN A 88 6.39 10.91 -18.44
N GLY A 89 5.75 10.98 -17.26
CA GLY A 89 4.38 11.46 -17.18
C GLY A 89 3.83 11.61 -15.75
N HIS A 90 4.06 12.80 -15.18
CA HIS A 90 3.39 13.49 -14.05
C HIS A 90 3.47 12.95 -12.61
#